data_AF-A0A3D9L985-F1
#
_entry.id   AF-A0A3D9L985-F1
#
_cell.length_a   1.000
_cell.length_b   1.000
_cell.length_c   1.000
_cell.angle_alpha   90.00
_cell.angle_beta   90.00
_cell.angle_gamma   90.00
#
_symmetry.space_group_name_H-M   'P 1'
#
loop_
_entity.id
_entity.type
_entity.pdbx_description
1 polymer ?
#
loop_
_entity_poly.entity_id
_entity_poly.type
_entity_poly.pdbx_seq_one_letter_code
_entity_poly.pdbx_strand_id
1 'polypeptide(L)'
;MKRNTYATVVLVLILVFGFFKLWVMSLFSNSVYELLYLVGVKGDLLRKWLNEFRETSSWEETILGWFIYYPLYFFLHIAFIFLLFRYNRKVRNWVALGLTVVVSTLVLGSVVGKLLDWEMMYVICYQGFQKLFGLPFILLAIEGGRILYNDVMGTELGKVKKD
;
A
#
# COMPACT_ATOMS: atom_id res chain seq x y z
N MET A 1 -6.89 -27.33 1.15
CA MET A 1 -7.72 -26.47 2.03
C MET A 1 -6.99 -25.25 2.61
N LYS A 2 -5.78 -25.38 3.21
CA LYS A 2 -5.10 -24.27 3.92
C LYS A 2 -4.79 -22.99 3.09
N ARG A 3 -4.72 -23.08 1.76
CA ARG A 3 -4.30 -21.97 0.88
C ARG A 3 -5.29 -20.81 0.82
N ASN A 4 -6.57 -21.13 0.60
CA ASN A 4 -7.61 -20.12 0.51
C ASN A 4 -7.76 -19.40 1.85
N THR A 5 -7.55 -20.13 2.95
CA THR A 5 -7.52 -19.57 4.31
C THR A 5 -6.50 -18.44 4.46
N TYR A 6 -5.25 -18.60 4.03
CA TYR A 6 -4.25 -17.52 4.16
C TYR A 6 -4.57 -16.30 3.30
N ALA A 7 -4.99 -16.50 2.05
CA ALA A 7 -5.38 -15.39 1.17
C ALA A 7 -6.59 -14.64 1.75
N THR A 8 -7.58 -15.36 2.30
CA THR A 8 -8.73 -14.76 2.98
C THR A 8 -8.32 -14.00 4.24
N VAL A 9 -7.40 -14.53 5.06
CA VAL A 9 -6.90 -13.83 6.24
C VAL A 9 -6.20 -12.53 5.86
N VAL A 10 -5.31 -12.56 4.85
CA VAL A 10 -4.64 -11.34 4.37
C VAL A 10 -5.64 -10.35 3.79
N LEU A 11 -6.66 -10.81 3.05
CA LEU A 11 -7.73 -9.95 2.55
C LEU A 11 -8.50 -9.28 3.69
N VAL A 12 -8.89 -10.04 4.73
CA VAL A 12 -9.57 -9.49 5.90
C VAL A 12 -8.68 -8.47 6.61
N LEU A 13 -7.38 -8.74 6.77
CA LEU A 13 -6.44 -7.78 7.34
C LEU A 13 -6.38 -6.49 6.51
N ILE A 14 -6.34 -6.59 5.18
CA ILE A 14 -6.38 -5.41 4.33
C ILE A 14 -7.68 -4.61 4.54
N LEU A 15 -8.84 -5.27 4.58
CA LEU A 15 -10.12 -4.60 4.81
C LEU A 15 -10.17 -3.92 6.18
N VAL A 16 -9.70 -4.60 7.23
CA VAL A 16 -9.62 -4.05 8.59
C VAL A 16 -8.68 -2.84 8.62
N PHE A 17 -7.49 -2.94 8.03
CA PHE A 17 -6.56 -1.82 7.97
C PHE A 17 -7.15 -0.63 7.21
N GLY A 18 -7.79 -0.88 6.07
CA GLY A 18 -8.40 0.15 5.24
C GLY A 18 -9.57 0.86 5.94
N PHE A 19 -10.45 0.10 6.60
CA PHE A 19 -11.62 0.63 7.30
C PHE A 19 -11.23 1.36 8.60
N PHE A 20 -10.32 0.79 9.38
CA PHE A 20 -9.89 1.31 10.67
C PHE A 20 -8.60 2.15 10.57
N LYS A 21 -8.35 2.81 9.45
CA LYS A 21 -7.12 3.59 9.19
C LYS A 21 -6.71 4.47 10.37
N LEU A 22 -7.61 5.31 10.87
CA LEU A 22 -7.32 6.24 11.97
C LEU A 22 -6.94 5.52 13.26
N TRP A 23 -7.63 4.43 13.57
CA TRP A 23 -7.35 3.62 14.76
C TRP A 23 -6.01 2.88 14.64
N VAL A 24 -5.72 2.31 13.46
CA VAL A 24 -4.43 1.66 13.19
C VAL A 24 -3.29 2.68 13.28
N MET A 25 -3.45 3.87 12.72
CA MET A 25 -2.44 4.94 12.83
C MET A 25 -2.20 5.35 14.29
N SER A 26 -3.26 5.44 15.10
CA SER A 26 -3.14 5.73 16.53
C SER A 26 -2.45 4.60 17.31
N LEU A 27 -2.70 3.33 16.99
CA LEU A 27 -1.98 2.22 17.60
C LEU A 27 -0.48 2.28 17.29
N PHE A 28 -0.13 2.53 16.03
CA PHE A 28 1.27 2.59 15.62
C PHE A 28 2.01 3.81 16.19
N SER A 29 1.34 4.95 16.37
CA SER A 29 1.98 6.11 17.00
C SER A 29 2.38 5.81 18.44
N ASN A 30 1.53 5.14 19.21
CA ASN A 30 1.81 4.72 20.58
C ASN A 30 2.99 3.74 20.62
N SER A 31 2.99 2.73 19.75
CA SER A 31 4.09 1.74 19.69
C SER A 31 5.43 2.35 19.27
N VAL A 32 5.43 3.30 18.32
CA VAL A 32 6.65 4.01 17.93
C VAL A 32 7.16 4.91 19.05
N TYR A 33 6.26 5.56 19.78
CA TYR A 33 6.63 6.35 20.95
C TYR A 33 7.30 5.49 22.03
N GLU A 34 6.74 4.33 22.34
CA GLU A 34 7.32 3.37 23.28
C GLU A 34 8.68 2.83 22.82
N LEU A 35 8.82 2.47 21.54
CA LEU A 35 10.09 1.99 20.98
C LEU A 35 11.18 3.07 21.04
N LEU A 36 10.86 4.32 20.72
CA LEU A 36 11.82 5.41 20.77
C LEU A 36 12.25 5.75 22.21
N TYR A 37 11.32 5.64 23.15
CA TYR A 37 11.62 5.74 24.58
C TYR A 37 12.61 4.64 25.03
N LEU A 38 12.41 3.40 24.58
CA LEU A 38 13.29 2.26 24.90
C LEU A 38 14.71 2.40 24.32
N VAL A 39 14.86 3.05 23.16
CA VAL A 39 16.18 3.28 22.53
C VAL A 39 16.89 4.52 23.10
N GLY A 40 16.32 5.17 24.12
CA GLY A 40 16.93 6.31 24.80
C GLY A 40 16.94 7.60 23.97
N VAL A 41 16.18 7.63 22.87
CA VAL A 41 15.92 8.87 22.14
C VAL A 41 15.04 9.72 23.05
N LYS A 42 15.61 10.79 23.64
CA LYS A 42 14.89 11.70 24.54
C LYS A 42 13.62 12.15 23.85
N GLY A 43 12.48 11.72 24.39
CA GLY A 43 11.15 11.98 23.87
C GLY A 43 10.91 13.47 23.60
N ASP A 44 11.64 14.38 24.25
CA ASP A 44 11.56 15.81 24.02
C ASP A 44 11.96 16.25 22.61
N LEU A 45 12.92 15.61 21.93
CA LEU A 45 13.30 15.98 20.56
C LEU A 45 12.25 15.50 19.56
N LEU A 46 11.75 14.27 19.73
CA LEU A 46 10.65 13.74 18.91
C LEU A 46 9.34 14.48 19.20
N ARG A 47 9.07 14.81 20.46
CA ARG A 47 7.87 15.54 20.90
C ARG A 47 7.95 17.01 20.55
N LYS A 48 9.13 17.62 20.51
CA LYS A 48 9.37 18.98 20.00
C LYS A 48 9.35 19.00 18.48
N TRP A 49 9.85 17.97 17.79
CA TRP A 49 9.66 17.80 16.35
C TRP A 49 8.20 17.49 16.02
N LEU A 50 7.49 16.68 16.79
CA LEU A 50 6.04 16.49 16.65
C LEU A 50 5.28 17.79 16.98
N ASN A 51 5.63 18.52 18.05
CA ASN A 51 4.94 19.74 18.48
C ASN A 51 5.24 20.99 17.61
N GLU A 52 6.49 21.21 17.16
CA GLU A 52 6.83 22.25 16.17
C GLU A 52 6.17 21.95 14.81
N PHE A 53 5.83 20.68 14.55
CA PHE A 53 5.06 20.26 13.37
C PHE A 53 3.54 20.16 13.64
N ARG A 54 3.09 20.20 14.90
CA ARG A 54 1.69 20.15 15.35
C ARG A 54 0.98 21.50 15.19
N GLU A 55 1.72 22.61 15.18
CA GLU A 55 1.19 23.94 14.87
C GLU A 55 0.73 24.09 13.41
N THR A 56 1.08 23.14 12.53
CA THR A 56 0.44 22.96 11.22
C THR A 56 -0.49 21.74 11.27
N SER A 57 -1.75 22.01 11.63
CA SER A 57 -2.80 21.09 12.08
C SER A 57 -3.28 20.00 11.10
N SER A 58 -2.43 19.46 10.22
CA SER A 58 -2.79 18.39 9.27
C SER A 58 -1.70 17.34 9.01
N TRP A 59 -0.54 17.41 9.69
CA TRP A 59 0.64 16.63 9.30
C TRP A 59 1.04 15.45 10.20
N GLU A 60 0.60 15.37 11.45
CA GLU A 60 0.87 14.18 12.30
C GLU A 60 0.22 12.90 11.71
N GLU A 61 -0.98 13.02 11.13
CA GLU A 61 -1.58 11.96 10.31
C GLU A 61 -0.79 11.69 9.02
N THR A 62 -0.12 12.70 8.49
CA THR A 62 0.61 12.62 7.23
C THR A 62 1.89 11.80 7.41
N ILE A 63 2.75 12.11 8.40
CA ILE A 63 4.04 11.40 8.58
C ILE A 63 3.83 9.95 9.06
N LEU A 64 3.03 9.71 10.10
CA LEU A 64 2.72 8.35 10.55
C LEU A 64 1.99 7.54 9.48
N GLY A 65 1.14 8.23 8.71
CA GLY A 65 0.53 7.71 7.49
C GLY A 65 1.59 7.21 6.51
N TRP A 66 2.48 8.09 6.06
CA TRP A 66 3.48 7.83 5.02
C TRP A 66 4.56 6.82 5.41
N PHE A 67 5.01 6.82 6.66
CA PHE A 67 6.15 5.99 7.07
C PHE A 67 5.75 4.63 7.65
N ILE A 68 4.53 4.48 8.15
CA ILE A 68 4.12 3.24 8.84
C ILE A 68 2.87 2.65 8.21
N TYR A 69 1.77 3.40 8.21
CA TYR A 69 0.50 2.87 7.75
C TYR A 69 0.53 2.49 6.27
N TYR A 70 0.93 3.42 5.39
CA TYR A 70 0.92 3.19 3.95
C TYR A 70 1.91 2.11 3.50
N PRO A 71 3.17 2.05 3.99
CA PRO A 71 4.09 0.97 3.65
C PRO A 71 3.61 -0.40 4.14
N LEU A 72 3.06 -0.49 5.35
CA LEU A 72 2.53 -1.75 5.89
C LEU A 72 1.29 -2.20 5.11
N TYR A 73 0.37 -1.28 4.83
CA TYR A 73 -0.79 -1.55 4.02
C TYR A 73 -0.39 -2.01 2.61
N PHE A 74 0.57 -1.34 1.99
CA PHE A 74 1.13 -1.73 0.70
C PHE A 74 1.77 -3.14 0.74
N PHE A 75 2.50 -3.46 1.80
CA PHE A 75 3.09 -4.78 1.99
C PHE A 75 2.03 -5.89 2.07
N LEU A 76 0.91 -5.65 2.76
CA LEU A 76 -0.23 -6.58 2.79
C LEU A 76 -0.78 -6.84 1.38
N HIS A 77 -0.84 -5.81 0.52
CA HIS A 77 -1.29 -5.97 -0.87
C HIS A 77 -0.32 -6.81 -1.70
N ILE A 78 0.99 -6.57 -1.56
CA ILE A 78 2.01 -7.38 -2.21
C ILE A 78 1.93 -8.84 -1.74
N ALA A 79 1.80 -9.07 -0.42
CA ALA A 79 1.63 -10.41 0.13
C ALA A 79 0.38 -11.09 -0.45
N PHE A 80 -0.73 -10.36 -0.57
CA PHE A 80 -1.96 -10.87 -1.17
C PHE A 80 -1.76 -11.26 -2.66
N ILE A 81 -1.11 -10.43 -3.47
CA ILE A 81 -0.77 -10.73 -4.87
C ILE A 81 0.07 -12.01 -4.95
N PHE A 82 1.06 -12.16 -4.07
CA PHE A 82 1.92 -13.35 -4.04
C PHE A 82 1.17 -14.62 -3.67
N LEU A 83 0.19 -14.53 -2.77
CA LEU A 83 -0.70 -15.64 -2.41
C LEU A 83 -1.66 -15.99 -3.56
N LEU A 84 -2.23 -14.99 -4.23
CA LEU A 84 -3.23 -15.17 -5.28
C LEU A 84 -2.63 -15.75 -6.57
N PHE A 85 -1.46 -15.24 -6.99
CA PHE A 85 -0.79 -15.66 -8.23
C PHE A 85 0.41 -16.59 -8.01
N ARG A 86 0.42 -17.39 -6.92
CA ARG A 86 1.55 -18.26 -6.56
C ARG A 86 2.04 -19.16 -7.71
N TYR A 87 1.12 -19.68 -8.53
CA TYR A 87 1.44 -20.62 -9.60
C TYR A 87 1.79 -19.93 -10.92
N ASN A 88 1.42 -18.66 -11.10
CA ASN A 88 1.73 -17.90 -12.30
C ASN A 88 2.72 -16.79 -11.95
N ARG A 89 4.02 -17.15 -11.85
CA ARG A 89 5.10 -16.24 -11.45
C ARG A 89 5.18 -15.01 -12.35
N LYS A 90 4.89 -15.15 -13.65
CA LYS A 90 4.93 -14.05 -14.62
C LYS A 90 3.86 -13.01 -14.27
N VAL A 91 2.59 -13.43 -14.17
CA VAL A 91 1.49 -12.52 -13.80
C VAL A 91 1.73 -11.90 -12.43
N ARG A 92 2.11 -12.71 -11.42
CA ARG A 92 2.43 -12.24 -10.08
C ARG A 92 3.45 -11.10 -10.08
N ASN A 93 4.57 -11.30 -10.77
CA ASN A 93 5.67 -10.33 -10.77
C ASN A 93 5.26 -9.06 -11.53
N TRP A 94 4.55 -9.17 -12.66
CA TRP A 94 4.07 -8.00 -13.40
C TRP A 94 3.04 -7.19 -12.62
N VAL A 95 2.09 -7.84 -11.96
CA VAL A 95 1.09 -7.15 -11.13
C VAL A 95 1.75 -6.48 -9.93
N ALA A 96 2.65 -7.17 -9.22
CA ALA A 96 3.38 -6.60 -8.09
C ALA A 96 4.28 -5.42 -8.51
N LEU A 97 4.99 -5.55 -9.63
CA LEU A 97 5.86 -4.50 -10.17
C LEU A 97 5.03 -3.30 -10.64
N GLY A 98 3.96 -3.53 -11.40
CA GLY A 98 3.07 -2.48 -11.86
C GLY A 98 2.47 -1.68 -10.69
N LEU A 99 1.99 -2.39 -9.66
CA LEU A 99 1.49 -1.74 -8.46
C LEU A 99 2.59 -0.93 -7.74
N THR A 100 3.80 -1.47 -7.62
CA THR A 100 4.94 -0.78 -7.00
C THR A 100 5.32 0.48 -7.77
N VAL A 101 5.37 0.42 -9.10
CA VAL A 101 5.71 1.56 -9.96
C VAL A 101 4.65 2.65 -9.86
N VAL A 102 3.36 2.29 -9.90
CA VAL A 102 2.26 3.25 -9.79
C VAL A 102 2.28 3.95 -8.44
N VAL A 103 2.37 3.18 -7.34
CA VAL A 103 2.41 3.75 -5.99
C VAL A 103 3.64 4.63 -5.81
N SER A 104 4.83 4.15 -6.21
CA SER A 104 6.08 4.92 -6.06
C SER A 104 6.05 6.20 -6.88
N THR A 105 5.50 6.18 -8.10
CA THR A 105 5.35 7.38 -8.93
C THR A 105 4.43 8.41 -8.27
N LEU A 106 3.32 7.97 -7.68
CA LEU A 106 2.40 8.87 -6.98
C LEU A 106 3.03 9.44 -5.70
N VAL A 107 3.79 8.65 -4.95
CA VAL A 107 4.52 9.14 -3.75
C VAL A 107 5.61 10.12 -4.15
N LEU A 108 6.46 9.76 -5.11
CA LEU A 108 7.54 10.63 -5.56
C LEU A 108 7.01 11.91 -6.18
N GLY A 109 5.96 11.81 -7.01
CA GLY A 109 5.32 12.99 -7.60
C GLY A 109 4.71 13.93 -6.55
N SER A 110 4.13 13.39 -5.46
CA SER A 110 3.63 14.22 -4.37
C SER A 110 4.77 14.90 -3.59
N VAL A 111 5.84 14.16 -3.29
CA VAL A 111 7.02 14.71 -2.60
C VAL A 111 7.71 15.77 -3.45
N VAL A 112 8.00 15.49 -4.72
CA VAL A 112 8.62 16.45 -5.64
C VAL A 112 7.72 17.66 -5.86
N GLY A 113 6.41 17.44 -6.06
CA GLY A 113 5.44 18.52 -6.20
C GLY A 113 5.43 19.44 -4.98
N LYS A 114 5.56 18.88 -3.77
CA LYS A 114 5.63 19.67 -2.54
C LYS A 114 6.96 20.41 -2.39
N LEU A 115 8.09 19.78 -2.75
CA LEU A 115 9.43 20.37 -2.65
C LEU A 115 9.64 21.54 -3.63
N LEU A 116 9.03 21.46 -4.81
CA LEU A 116 9.12 22.49 -5.86
C LEU A 116 7.98 23.51 -5.83
N ASP A 117 7.12 23.46 -4.80
CA ASP A 117 5.90 24.25 -4.68
C ASP A 117 4.96 24.15 -5.91
N TRP A 118 5.01 23.01 -6.60
CA TRP A 118 4.16 22.71 -7.74
C TRP A 118 2.83 22.09 -7.25
N GLU A 119 1.94 22.97 -6.77
CA GLU A 119 0.69 22.59 -6.11
C GLU A 119 -0.16 21.60 -6.93
N MET A 120 -0.31 21.84 -8.24
CA MET A 120 -1.08 20.95 -9.12
C MET A 120 -0.51 19.52 -9.13
N MET A 121 0.81 19.35 -9.23
CA MET A 121 1.43 18.02 -9.23
C MET A 121 1.26 17.34 -7.86
N TYR A 122 1.48 18.09 -6.77
CA TYR A 122 1.22 17.59 -5.43
C TYR A 122 -0.22 17.10 -5.27
N VAL A 123 -1.21 17.91 -5.64
CA VAL A 123 -2.63 17.58 -5.49
C VAL A 123 -3.02 16.37 -6.34
N ILE A 124 -2.62 16.31 -7.61
CA ILE A 124 -2.93 15.17 -8.49
C ILE A 124 -2.33 13.88 -7.95
N CYS A 125 -1.04 13.89 -7.61
CA CYS A 125 -0.35 12.72 -7.12
C CYS A 125 -0.87 12.28 -5.75
N TYR A 126 -1.10 13.22 -4.83
CA TYR A 126 -1.63 12.95 -3.49
C TYR A 126 -3.06 12.41 -3.53
N GLN A 127 -3.96 13.05 -4.29
CA GLN A 127 -5.33 12.56 -4.44
C GLN A 127 -5.37 11.23 -5.19
N GLY A 128 -4.54 11.07 -6.22
CA GLY A 128 -4.38 9.80 -6.92
C GLY A 128 -3.95 8.69 -5.97
N PHE A 129 -2.95 8.95 -5.12
CA PHE A 129 -2.51 8.03 -4.08
C PHE A 129 -3.63 7.70 -3.08
N GLN A 130 -4.32 8.70 -2.54
CA GLN A 130 -5.45 8.50 -1.61
C GLN A 130 -6.56 7.65 -2.23
N LYS A 131 -6.93 7.93 -3.49
CA LYS A 131 -7.96 7.17 -4.22
C LYS A 131 -7.49 5.74 -4.51
N LEU A 132 -6.22 5.56 -4.86
CA LEU A 132 -5.66 4.24 -5.18
C LEU A 132 -5.55 3.35 -3.93
N PHE A 133 -5.29 3.94 -2.76
CA PHE A 133 -5.30 3.26 -1.47
C PHE A 133 -6.71 3.07 -0.88
N GLY A 134 -7.64 3.98 -1.18
CA GLY A 134 -9.02 3.98 -0.67
C GLY A 134 -10.01 3.17 -1.51
N LEU A 135 -9.75 2.94 -2.79
CA LEU A 135 -10.51 1.99 -3.59
C LEU A 135 -9.98 0.56 -3.42
N PRO A 136 -10.82 -0.45 -3.68
CA PRO A 136 -10.40 -1.83 -3.85
C PRO A 136 -9.61 -1.95 -5.16
N PHE A 137 -8.43 -1.35 -5.25
CA PHE A 137 -7.45 -1.64 -6.29
C PHE A 137 -7.07 -3.13 -6.28
N ILE A 138 -7.34 -3.82 -5.17
CA ILE A 138 -7.40 -5.28 -5.02
C ILE A 138 -8.42 -5.90 -5.97
N LEU A 139 -9.65 -5.38 -6.07
CA LEU A 139 -10.66 -5.89 -7.02
C LEU A 139 -10.21 -5.67 -8.46
N LEU A 140 -9.59 -4.52 -8.75
CA LEU A 140 -9.12 -4.19 -10.09
C LEU A 140 -7.88 -5.01 -10.49
N ALA A 141 -6.97 -5.30 -9.55
CA ALA A 141 -5.85 -6.21 -9.76
C ALA A 141 -6.27 -7.69 -9.80
N ILE A 142 -7.30 -8.09 -9.04
CA ILE A 142 -7.91 -9.43 -9.13
C ILE A 142 -8.66 -9.60 -10.44
N GLU A 143 -9.51 -8.66 -10.85
CA GLU A 143 -10.25 -8.73 -12.12
C GLU A 143 -9.30 -8.61 -13.31
N GLY A 144 -8.42 -7.62 -13.31
CA GLY A 144 -7.40 -7.45 -14.35
C GLY A 144 -6.46 -8.64 -14.42
N GLY A 145 -6.00 -9.18 -13.29
CA GLY A 145 -5.15 -10.37 -13.25
C GLY A 145 -5.89 -11.67 -13.57
N ARG A 146 -7.20 -11.77 -13.30
CA ARG A 146 -8.06 -12.89 -13.73
C ARG A 146 -8.29 -12.87 -15.24
N ILE A 147 -8.52 -11.69 -15.82
CA ILE A 147 -8.63 -11.51 -17.27
C ILE A 147 -7.32 -11.92 -17.94
N LEU A 148 -6.19 -11.42 -17.44
CA LEU A 148 -4.86 -11.75 -17.97
C LEU A 148 -4.51 -13.24 -17.82
N TYR A 149 -4.94 -13.87 -16.72
CA TYR A 149 -4.80 -15.32 -16.51
C TYR A 149 -5.65 -16.13 -17.51
N ASN A 150 -6.90 -15.74 -17.73
CA ASN A 150 -7.80 -16.40 -18.68
C ASN A 150 -7.28 -16.28 -20.12
N ASP A 151 -6.73 -15.13 -20.50
CA ASP A 151 -6.15 -14.93 -21.83
C ASP A 151 -4.91 -15.79 -22.05
N VAL A 152 -4.03 -15.88 -21.05
CA VAL A 152 -2.81 -16.72 -21.11
C VAL A 152 -3.15 -18.21 -21.13
N MET A 153 -4.06 -18.67 -20.28
CA MET A 153 -4.45 -20.09 -20.25
C MET A 153 -5.31 -20.48 -21.46
N GLY A 154 -6.15 -19.57 -21.95
CA GLY A 154 -6.95 -19.77 -23.16
C GLY A 154 -6.09 -19.90 -24.42
N THR A 155 -5.00 -19.13 -24.51
CA THR A 155 -4.04 -19.22 -25.63
C THR A 155 -3.15 -20.46 -25.57
N GLU A 156 -2.83 -21.00 -24.39
CA GLU A 156 -2.09 -22.26 -24.26
C GLU A 156 -2.95 -23.50 -24.56
N LEU A 157 -4.22 -23.53 -24.13
CA LEU A 157 -5.14 -24.63 -24.44
C LEU A 157 -5.55 -24.70 -25.91
N GLY A 158 -5.55 -23.56 -26.62
CA GLY A 158 -5.79 -23.51 -28.07
C GLY A 158 -4.64 -24.08 -28.93
N LYS A 159 -3.45 -24.27 -28.36
CA LYS A 159 -2.27 -24.82 -29.06
C LYS A 159 -2.12 -26.34 -28.94
N VAL A 160 -2.90 -27.01 -28.08
CA VAL A 160 -2.79 -28.46 -27.82
C VAL A 160 -3.78 -29.30 -28.66
N LYS A 161 -4.41 -28.70 -29.70
CA LYS A 161 -5.33 -29.43 -30.59
C LYS A 161 -5.04 -29.17 -32.06
N LYS A 162 -3.88 -29.61 -32.52
CA LYS A 162 -3.62 -30.02 -33.90
C LYS A 162 -2.50 -31.05 -33.87
N ASP A 163 -2.86 -32.29 -33.60
CA ASP A 163 -2.24 -33.51 -34.12
C ASP A 163 -3.27 -34.63 -34.03
#